data_AF-A0A7M2SMZ1-F1
#
_entry.id   AF-A0A7M2SMZ1-F1
#
_cell.length_a   1.000
_cell.length_b   1.000
_cell.length_c   1.000
_cell.angle_alpha   90.00
_cell.angle_beta   90.00
_cell.angle_gamma   90.00
#
_symmetry.space_group_name_H-M   'P 1'
#
loop_
_entity.id
_entity.type
_entity.pdbx_description
1 polymer ?
#
loop_
_entity_poly.entity_id
_entity_poly.type
_entity_poly.pdbx_seq_one_letter_code
_entity_poly.pdbx_strand_id
1 'polypeptide(L)'
;MDKFSMTGTRRPFRLAAAGAMLLMPLANLTLLGRYRDGVLERVPDAPPGALKAGVGAAWLFGSVLNALGVLVLIFLAGVAGAVVCRWAGAPDGFARHRSAVGLAVALFMVGKVLVLAVTSLLFGSPASDRIVDQVGAANPSLLLLAVGCAVAVRRAAELSWQRSALCALAPTAVCAAFCLIPA
;
A
#
# COMPACT_ATOMS: atom_id res chain seq x y z
N MET A 1 -9.51 -30.05 21.95
CA MET A 1 -9.45 -29.66 20.52
C MET A 1 -9.49 -28.15 20.46
N ASP A 2 -8.33 -27.54 20.25
CA ASP A 2 -8.07 -26.13 20.53
C ASP A 2 -8.74 -25.16 19.55
N LYS A 3 -9.41 -24.18 20.15
CA LYS A 3 -10.10 -23.05 19.50
C LYS A 3 -9.14 -22.00 18.93
N PHE A 4 -7.92 -22.39 18.55
CA PHE A 4 -6.80 -21.49 18.22
C PHE A 4 -6.61 -21.20 16.71
N SER A 5 -7.41 -21.79 15.81
CA SER A 5 -7.05 -21.84 14.37
C SER A 5 -7.75 -20.84 13.43
N MET A 6 -8.66 -19.96 13.92
CA MET A 6 -9.36 -19.01 13.03
C MET A 6 -8.93 -17.54 13.15
N THR A 7 -8.11 -17.17 14.14
CA THR A 7 -7.68 -15.78 14.38
C THR A 7 -6.27 -15.47 13.86
N GLY A 8 -5.47 -16.49 13.55
CA GLY A 8 -4.03 -16.38 13.28
C GLY A 8 -3.65 -15.42 12.14
N THR A 9 -4.44 -15.34 11.06
CA THR A 9 -4.17 -14.44 9.92
C THR A 9 -4.89 -13.09 10.01
N ARG A 10 -5.93 -12.96 10.83
CA ARG A 10 -6.72 -11.72 10.94
C ARG A 10 -6.00 -10.64 11.74
N ARG A 11 -5.34 -11.03 12.84
CA ARG A 11 -4.55 -10.11 13.68
C ARG A 11 -3.34 -9.51 12.94
N PRO A 12 -2.47 -10.29 12.28
CA PRO A 12 -1.33 -9.72 11.54
C PRO A 12 -1.79 -8.89 10.34
N PHE A 13 -2.87 -9.27 9.64
CA PHE A 13 -3.46 -8.44 8.58
C PHE A 13 -3.92 -7.07 9.11
N ARG A 14 -4.65 -7.05 10.23
CA ARG A 14 -5.09 -5.80 10.85
C ARG A 14 -3.92 -4.92 11.27
N LEU A 15 -2.89 -5.51 11.87
CA LEU A 15 -1.69 -4.78 12.28
C LEU A 15 -0.92 -4.23 11.08
N ALA A 16 -0.77 -5.01 10.01
CA ALA A 16 -0.11 -4.56 8.79
C ALA A 16 -0.92 -3.46 8.07
N ALA A 17 -2.25 -3.60 8.00
CA ALA A 17 -3.12 -2.57 7.43
C ALA A 17 -3.08 -1.29 8.27
N ALA A 18 -3.14 -1.40 9.60
CA ALA A 18 -2.98 -0.25 10.50
C ALA A 18 -1.60 0.39 10.36
N GLY A 19 -0.53 -0.41 10.27
CA GLY A 19 0.82 0.07 10.03
C GLY A 19 0.93 0.83 8.70
N ALA A 20 0.34 0.29 7.62
CA ALA A 20 0.28 0.97 6.33
C ALA A 20 -0.46 2.31 6.43
N MET A 21 -1.59 2.38 7.14
CA MET A 21 -2.31 3.63 7.36
C MET A 21 -1.50 4.65 8.18
N LEU A 22 -0.87 4.21 9.27
CA LEU A 22 -0.09 5.07 10.16
C LEU A 22 1.19 5.60 9.51
N LEU A 23 1.67 4.94 8.46
CA LEU A 23 2.80 5.41 7.65
C LEU A 23 2.42 6.50 6.64
N MET A 24 1.12 6.67 6.30
CA MET A 24 0.69 7.69 5.33
C MET A 24 0.93 9.13 5.80
N PRO A 25 0.64 9.50 7.06
CA PRO A 25 1.01 10.82 7.58
C PRO A 25 2.52 11.11 7.46
N LEU A 26 3.36 10.11 7.74
CA LEU A 26 4.82 10.21 7.65
C LEU A 26 5.28 10.39 6.20
N ALA A 27 4.71 9.63 5.26
CA ALA A 27 4.95 9.83 3.84
C ALA A 27 4.50 11.23 3.40
N ASN A 28 3.35 11.72 3.86
CA ASN A 28 2.84 13.04 3.50
C ASN A 28 3.62 14.20 4.13
N LEU A 29 4.44 13.97 5.16
CA LEU A 29 5.38 15.00 5.64
C LEU A 29 6.38 15.40 4.56
N THR A 30 6.72 14.48 3.64
CA THR A 30 7.59 14.80 2.51
C THR A 30 6.88 15.69 1.49
N LEU A 31 5.56 15.89 1.58
CA LEU A 31 4.75 16.72 0.68
C LEU A 31 4.45 18.13 1.21
N LEU A 32 4.99 18.50 2.37
CA LEU A 32 4.73 19.82 2.98
C LEU A 32 5.07 20.99 2.05
N GLY A 33 6.11 20.86 1.22
CA GLY A 33 6.45 21.84 0.18
C GLY A 33 5.30 22.05 -0.82
N ARG A 34 4.81 20.96 -1.43
CA ARG A 34 3.67 21.01 -2.37
C ARG A 34 2.38 21.54 -1.72
N TYR A 35 2.12 21.17 -0.47
CA TYR A 35 0.96 21.71 0.25
C TYR A 35 1.09 23.21 0.48
N ARG A 36 2.30 23.69 0.79
CA ARG A 36 2.57 25.12 0.93
C ARG A 36 2.37 25.85 -0.39
N ASP A 37 2.93 25.33 -1.47
CA ASP A 37 2.82 25.93 -2.80
C ASP A 37 1.35 25.98 -3.25
N GLY A 38 0.60 24.89 -3.08
CA GLY A 38 -0.83 24.84 -3.42
C GLY A 38 -1.74 25.69 -2.52
N VAL A 39 -1.30 26.09 -1.32
CA VAL A 39 -1.99 27.07 -0.48
C VAL A 39 -1.66 28.49 -0.94
N LEU A 40 -0.40 28.78 -1.25
CA LEU A 40 0.05 30.08 -1.76
C LEU A 40 -0.52 30.37 -3.16
N GLU A 41 -0.70 29.36 -4.00
CA GLU A 41 -1.36 29.52 -5.30
C GLU A 41 -2.82 29.99 -5.15
N ARG A 42 -3.53 29.50 -4.13
CA ARG A 42 -4.93 29.85 -3.86
C ARG A 42 -5.08 31.14 -3.06
N VAL A 43 -4.11 31.44 -2.20
CA VAL A 43 -4.09 32.62 -1.34
C VAL A 43 -2.66 33.19 -1.31
N PRO A 44 -2.27 34.01 -2.30
CA PRO A 44 -0.90 34.49 -2.48
C PRO A 44 -0.37 35.29 -1.30
N ASP A 45 -1.24 36.05 -0.63
CA ASP A 45 -0.91 36.94 0.47
C ASP A 45 -1.35 36.39 1.84
N ALA A 46 -1.44 35.06 1.97
CA ALA A 46 -1.87 34.43 3.22
C ALA A 46 -0.94 34.84 4.39
N PRO A 47 -1.48 35.39 5.50
CA PRO A 47 -0.66 35.69 6.66
C PRO A 47 -0.03 34.40 7.22
N PRO A 48 1.14 34.45 7.86
CA PRO A 48 1.91 33.26 8.25
C PRO A 48 1.11 32.23 9.07
N GLY A 49 0.18 32.69 9.91
CA GLY A 49 -0.71 31.82 10.68
C GLY A 49 -1.72 31.07 9.82
N ALA A 50 -2.32 31.74 8.82
CA ALA A 50 -3.26 31.13 7.89
C ALA A 50 -2.56 30.14 6.94
N LEU A 51 -1.33 30.46 6.51
CA LEU A 51 -0.52 29.54 5.70
C LEU A 51 -0.21 28.24 6.46
N LYS A 52 0.21 28.32 7.73
CA LYS A 52 0.45 27.14 8.56
C LYS A 52 -0.81 26.30 8.76
N ALA A 53 -1.94 26.94 9.02
CA ALA A 53 -3.23 26.26 9.18
C ALA A 53 -3.65 25.55 7.88
N GLY A 54 -3.52 26.22 6.73
CA GLY A 54 -3.83 25.66 5.42
C GLY A 54 -2.96 24.46 5.07
N VAL A 55 -1.64 24.55 5.29
CA VAL A 55 -0.71 23.43 5.08
C VAL A 55 -1.01 22.26 6.01
N GLY A 56 -1.29 22.54 7.28
CA GLY A 56 -1.66 21.51 8.26
C GLY A 56 -2.96 20.79 7.89
N ALA A 57 -3.98 21.54 7.44
CA ALA A 57 -5.24 20.97 6.98
C ALA A 57 -5.07 20.13 5.71
N ALA A 58 -4.29 20.61 4.74
CA ALA A 58 -3.97 19.88 3.51
C ALA A 58 -3.22 18.58 3.80
N TRP A 59 -2.24 18.62 4.71
CA TRP A 59 -1.51 17.44 5.15
C TRP A 59 -2.41 16.42 5.84
N LEU A 60 -3.28 16.84 6.77
CA LEU A 60 -4.22 15.95 7.46
C LEU A 60 -5.20 15.30 6.48
N PHE A 61 -5.84 16.11 5.62
CA PHE A 61 -6.83 15.61 4.67
C PHE A 61 -6.20 14.69 3.63
N GLY A 62 -5.04 15.08 3.08
CA GLY A 62 -4.26 14.23 2.19
C GLY A 62 -3.84 12.91 2.83
N SER A 63 -3.56 12.90 4.15
CA SER A 63 -3.17 11.69 4.87
C SER A 63 -4.33 10.72 5.06
N VAL A 64 -5.52 11.24 5.35
CA VAL A 64 -6.74 10.43 5.43
C VAL A 64 -7.09 9.85 4.07
N LEU A 65 -7.05 10.66 3.01
CA LEU A 65 -7.34 10.19 1.65
C LEU A 65 -6.33 9.13 1.18
N ASN A 66 -5.03 9.33 1.41
CA ASN A 66 -4.02 8.32 1.07
C ASN A 66 -4.22 7.03 1.87
N ALA A 67 -4.54 7.12 3.17
CA ALA A 67 -4.82 5.94 3.98
C ALA A 67 -6.03 5.16 3.47
N LEU A 68 -7.10 5.85 3.07
CA LEU A 68 -8.26 5.23 2.45
C LEU A 68 -7.91 4.60 1.09
N GLY A 69 -7.15 5.29 0.24
CA GLY A 69 -6.69 4.77 -1.04
C GLY A 69 -5.88 3.48 -0.89
N VAL A 70 -4.93 3.47 0.05
CA VAL A 70 -4.11 2.28 0.36
C VAL A 70 -4.96 1.13 0.91
N LEU A 71 -5.94 1.41 1.78
CA LEU A 71 -6.87 0.38 2.26
C LEU A 71 -7.70 -0.23 1.13
N VAL A 72 -8.25 0.61 0.25
CA VAL A 72 -9.02 0.17 -0.92
C VAL A 72 -8.14 -0.69 -1.82
N LEU A 73 -6.91 -0.27 -2.09
CA LEU A 73 -5.96 -1.03 -2.89
C LEU A 73 -5.64 -2.41 -2.28
N ILE A 74 -5.29 -2.45 -0.98
CA ILE A 74 -5.03 -3.70 -0.25
C ILE A 74 -6.24 -4.64 -0.34
N PHE A 75 -7.45 -4.09 -0.20
CA PHE A 75 -8.69 -4.85 -0.28
C PHE A 75 -8.92 -5.41 -1.68
N LEU A 76 -8.85 -4.58 -2.72
CA LEU A 76 -9.08 -4.98 -4.11
C LEU A 76 -8.04 -6.01 -4.56
N ALA A 77 -6.76 -5.80 -4.25
CA ALA A 77 -5.71 -6.75 -4.55
C ALA A 77 -5.93 -8.10 -3.84
N GLY A 78 -6.32 -8.06 -2.56
CA GLY A 78 -6.68 -9.24 -1.79
C GLY A 78 -7.86 -10.01 -2.42
N VAL A 79 -8.91 -9.31 -2.85
CA VAL A 79 -10.09 -9.90 -3.51
C VAL A 79 -9.69 -10.52 -4.84
N ALA A 80 -8.96 -9.79 -5.69
CA ALA A 80 -8.51 -10.26 -6.98
C ALA A 80 -7.67 -11.55 -6.87
N GLY A 81 -6.69 -11.56 -5.95
CA GLY A 81 -5.90 -12.77 -5.69
C GLY A 81 -6.74 -13.95 -5.21
N ALA A 82 -7.70 -13.72 -4.32
CA ALA A 82 -8.58 -14.77 -3.82
C ALA A 82 -9.52 -15.34 -4.90
N VAL A 83 -10.05 -14.49 -5.80
CA VAL A 83 -10.86 -14.92 -6.95
C VAL A 83 -10.05 -15.80 -7.89
N VAL A 84 -8.86 -15.35 -8.29
CA VAL A 84 -8.01 -16.11 -9.21
C VAL A 84 -7.54 -17.42 -8.59
N CYS A 85 -7.26 -17.46 -7.28
CA CYS A 85 -6.93 -18.73 -6.63
C CYS A 85 -8.09 -19.71 -6.57
N ARG A 86 -9.32 -19.24 -6.42
CA ARG A 86 -10.50 -20.10 -6.54
C ARG A 86 -10.63 -20.67 -7.95
N TRP A 87 -10.37 -19.86 -8.98
CA TRP A 87 -10.35 -20.31 -10.38
C TRP A 87 -9.22 -21.30 -10.67
N ALA A 88 -8.07 -21.13 -10.00
CA ALA A 88 -6.93 -22.05 -10.09
C ALA A 88 -7.10 -23.36 -9.30
N GLY A 89 -8.27 -23.58 -8.69
CA GLY A 89 -8.62 -24.81 -7.96
C GLY A 89 -8.12 -24.86 -6.53
N ALA A 90 -7.94 -23.72 -5.86
CA ALA A 90 -7.68 -23.70 -4.42
C ALA A 90 -8.88 -24.24 -3.63
N PRO A 91 -8.64 -25.03 -2.57
CA PRO A 91 -9.70 -25.49 -1.68
C PRO A 91 -10.38 -24.30 -0.97
N ASP A 92 -11.61 -24.54 -0.49
CA ASP A 92 -12.46 -23.54 0.15
C ASP A 92 -11.70 -22.69 1.19
N GLY A 93 -11.91 -21.38 1.16
CA GLY A 93 -11.14 -20.48 2.01
C GLY A 93 -10.97 -19.06 1.48
N PHE A 94 -11.95 -18.50 0.76
CA PHE A 94 -11.86 -17.16 0.16
C PHE A 94 -11.35 -16.09 1.14
N ALA A 95 -11.87 -16.07 2.37
CA ALA A 95 -11.44 -15.11 3.39
C ALA A 95 -9.98 -15.31 3.83
N ARG A 96 -9.49 -16.55 3.86
CA ARG A 96 -8.09 -16.89 4.17
C ARG A 96 -7.18 -16.43 3.03
N HIS A 97 -7.53 -16.75 1.79
CA HIS A 97 -6.76 -16.33 0.59
C HIS A 97 -6.70 -14.81 0.47
N ARG A 98 -7.85 -14.15 0.67
CA ARG A 98 -7.96 -12.68 0.65
C ARG A 98 -7.08 -12.01 1.69
N SER A 99 -7.10 -12.51 2.92
CA SER A 99 -6.29 -11.94 4.01
C SER A 99 -4.80 -12.21 3.84
N ALA A 100 -4.40 -13.36 3.30
CA ALA A 100 -3.00 -13.66 3.01
C ALA A 100 -2.42 -12.77 1.90
N VAL A 101 -3.16 -12.63 0.78
CA VAL A 101 -2.76 -11.74 -0.32
C VAL A 101 -2.77 -10.29 0.14
N GLY A 102 -3.82 -9.85 0.82
CA GLY A 102 -3.90 -8.49 1.36
C GLY A 102 -2.77 -8.18 2.35
N LEU A 103 -2.36 -9.14 3.17
CA LEU A 103 -1.22 -8.98 4.08
C LEU A 103 0.09 -8.82 3.29
N ALA A 104 0.31 -9.61 2.23
CA ALA A 104 1.50 -9.47 1.39
C ALA A 104 1.57 -8.09 0.72
N VAL A 105 0.44 -7.60 0.20
CA VAL A 105 0.34 -6.25 -0.40
C VAL A 105 0.57 -5.17 0.66
N ALA A 106 -0.01 -5.31 1.85
CA ALA A 106 0.19 -4.35 2.93
C ALA A 106 1.66 -4.28 3.38
N LEU A 107 2.31 -5.43 3.57
CA LEU A 107 3.73 -5.49 3.92
C LEU A 107 4.62 -4.92 2.82
N PHE A 108 4.28 -5.17 1.55
CA PHE A 108 4.98 -4.56 0.42
C PHE A 108 4.88 -3.04 0.45
N MET A 109 3.69 -2.48 0.67
CA MET A 109 3.51 -1.02 0.74
C MET A 109 4.27 -0.40 1.92
N VAL A 110 4.18 -1.03 3.09
CA VAL A 110 4.97 -0.63 4.28
C VAL A 110 6.46 -0.65 3.96
N GLY A 111 6.95 -1.75 3.38
CA GLY A 111 8.36 -1.89 3.00
C GLY A 111 8.81 -0.86 1.97
N LYS A 112 7.99 -0.59 0.94
CA LYS A 112 8.28 0.40 -0.10
C LYS A 112 8.39 1.80 0.50
N VAL A 113 7.44 2.21 1.34
CA VAL A 113 7.47 3.52 2.02
C VAL A 113 8.67 3.63 2.95
N LEU A 114 8.97 2.59 3.74
CA LEU A 114 10.12 2.58 4.64
C LEU A 114 11.45 2.70 3.89
N VAL A 115 11.64 1.93 2.81
CA VAL A 115 12.84 2.00 1.99
C VAL A 115 13.01 3.41 1.41
N LEU A 116 11.95 4.00 0.87
CA LEU A 116 12.01 5.35 0.31
C LEU A 116 12.29 6.41 1.37
N ALA A 117 11.68 6.30 2.55
CA ALA A 117 11.93 7.20 3.67
C ALA A 117 13.39 7.10 4.16
N VAL A 118 13.89 5.89 4.39
CA VAL A 118 15.29 5.65 4.82
C VAL A 118 16.28 6.14 3.78
N THR A 119 16.05 5.84 2.50
CA THR A 119 16.91 6.30 1.39
C THR A 119 16.94 7.82 1.34
N SER A 120 15.79 8.48 1.51
CA SER A 120 15.72 9.94 1.51
C SER A 120 16.46 10.57 2.69
N LEU A 121 16.37 9.96 3.88
CA LEU A 121 17.11 10.39 5.07
C LEU A 121 18.62 10.21 4.90
N LEU A 122 19.06 9.08 4.32
CA LEU A 122 20.49 8.77 4.15
C LEU A 122 21.16 9.64 3.09
N PHE A 123 20.45 9.98 2.01
CA PHE A 123 21.04 10.69 0.87
C PHE A 123 20.68 12.18 0.81
N GLY A 124 19.93 12.72 1.77
CA GLY A 124 19.64 14.15 1.89
C GLY A 124 18.92 14.79 0.69
N SER A 125 18.31 13.98 -0.18
CA SER A 125 17.63 14.47 -1.39
C SER A 125 16.35 15.21 -0.99
N PRO A 126 16.02 16.38 -1.60
CA PRO A 126 14.69 16.97 -1.45
C PRO A 126 13.68 15.95 -1.98
N ALA A 127 12.93 15.38 -1.04
CA ALA A 127 12.34 14.05 -1.20
C ALA A 127 10.91 14.08 -1.73
N SER A 128 10.30 15.25 -1.85
CA SER A 128 8.87 15.41 -2.12
C SER A 128 8.43 14.81 -3.46
N ASP A 129 9.11 15.20 -4.53
CA ASP A 129 8.70 14.85 -5.90
C ASP A 129 9.12 13.42 -6.25
N ARG A 130 10.37 13.04 -5.91
CA ARG A 130 10.86 11.68 -6.17
C ARG A 130 10.14 10.61 -5.36
N ILE A 131 9.74 10.86 -4.11
CA ILE A 131 9.05 9.84 -3.31
C ILE A 131 7.66 9.58 -3.90
N VAL A 132 6.88 10.61 -4.21
CA VAL A 132 5.53 10.40 -4.75
C VAL A 132 5.58 9.71 -6.11
N ASP A 133 6.48 10.15 -6.99
CA ASP A 133 6.68 9.52 -8.29
C ASP A 133 7.13 8.05 -8.13
N GLN A 134 8.02 7.75 -7.19
CA GLN A 134 8.48 6.37 -6.98
C GLN A 134 7.51 5.47 -6.22
N VAL A 135 6.68 6.01 -5.32
CA VAL A 135 5.60 5.29 -4.65
C VAL A 135 4.55 4.89 -5.68
N GLY A 136 4.16 5.81 -6.55
CA GLY A 136 3.19 5.61 -7.62
C GLY A 136 3.73 4.85 -8.83
N ALA A 137 5.04 4.83 -9.08
CA ALA A 137 5.57 4.22 -10.31
C ALA A 137 5.51 2.69 -10.34
N ALA A 138 5.23 2.19 -11.54
CA ALA A 138 5.34 0.79 -11.93
C ALA A 138 6.82 0.37 -12.07
N ASN A 139 7.49 0.22 -10.93
CA ASN A 139 8.91 -0.09 -10.83
C ASN A 139 9.19 -1.61 -10.69
N PRO A 140 10.45 -2.06 -10.85
CA PRO A 140 10.85 -3.46 -10.65
C PRO A 140 10.46 -4.03 -9.28
N SER A 141 10.20 -3.17 -8.29
CA SER A 141 9.61 -3.56 -7.00
C SER A 141 8.31 -4.35 -7.12
N LEU A 142 7.54 -4.21 -8.22
CA LEU A 142 6.34 -5.02 -8.47
C LEU A 142 6.67 -6.52 -8.61
N LEU A 143 7.90 -6.88 -8.99
CA LEU A 143 8.35 -8.26 -8.99
C LEU A 143 8.45 -8.82 -7.57
N LEU A 144 8.90 -8.00 -6.60
CA LEU A 144 8.92 -8.39 -5.19
C LEU A 144 7.51 -8.59 -4.64
N LEU A 145 6.56 -7.76 -5.07
CA LEU A 145 5.14 -7.95 -4.76
C LEU A 145 4.62 -9.28 -5.33
N ALA A 146 4.87 -9.57 -6.61
CA ALA A 146 4.46 -10.82 -7.25
C ALA A 146 5.05 -12.04 -6.53
N VAL A 147 6.33 -12.01 -6.17
CA VAL A 147 6.98 -13.09 -5.40
C VAL A 147 6.36 -13.22 -4.00
N GLY A 148 6.15 -12.10 -3.30
CA GLY A 148 5.53 -12.09 -1.97
C GLY A 148 4.10 -12.66 -1.99
N CYS A 149 3.29 -12.27 -2.97
CA CYS A 149 1.95 -12.80 -3.18
C CYS A 149 1.98 -14.29 -3.54
N ALA A 150 2.90 -14.75 -4.38
CA ALA A 150 3.03 -16.17 -4.73
C ALA A 150 3.39 -17.03 -3.51
N VAL A 151 4.31 -16.56 -2.65
CA VAL A 151 4.67 -17.23 -1.39
C VAL A 151 3.50 -17.25 -0.42
N ALA A 152 2.78 -16.12 -0.27
CA ALA A 152 1.63 -16.02 0.62
C ALA A 152 0.49 -16.96 0.20
N VAL A 153 0.18 -17.01 -1.09
CA VAL A 153 -0.82 -17.92 -1.66
C VAL A 153 -0.40 -19.36 -1.49
N ARG A 154 0.86 -19.71 -1.81
CA ARG A 154 1.35 -21.08 -1.67
C ARG A 154 1.20 -21.62 -0.25
N ARG A 155 1.51 -20.77 0.75
CA ARG A 155 1.34 -21.11 2.17
C ARG A 155 -0.12 -21.18 2.61
N ALA A 156 -1.00 -20.39 2.01
CA ALA A 156 -2.41 -20.30 2.41
C ALA A 156 -3.34 -21.30 1.71
N ALA A 157 -3.01 -21.67 0.46
CA ALA A 157 -3.85 -22.45 -0.44
C ALA A 157 -3.26 -23.81 -0.85
N GLU A 158 -2.04 -24.13 -0.39
CA GLU A 158 -1.33 -25.40 -0.68
C GLU A 158 -1.23 -25.73 -2.19
N LEU A 159 -1.26 -24.69 -3.01
CA LEU A 159 -1.17 -24.81 -4.47
C LEU A 159 0.25 -25.15 -4.93
N SER A 160 0.36 -25.72 -6.13
CA SER A 160 1.64 -25.86 -6.83
C SER A 160 2.24 -24.50 -7.17
N TRP A 161 3.56 -24.42 -7.31
CA TRP A 161 4.28 -23.17 -7.62
C TRP A 161 3.71 -22.44 -8.84
N GLN A 162 3.38 -23.16 -9.91
CA GLN A 162 2.83 -22.59 -11.13
C GLN A 162 1.46 -21.92 -10.89
N ARG A 163 0.58 -22.59 -10.14
CA ARG A 163 -0.75 -22.06 -9.81
C ARG A 163 -0.67 -20.87 -8.84
N SER A 164 0.26 -20.91 -7.88
CA SER A 164 0.52 -19.78 -6.99
C SER A 164 1.08 -18.56 -7.72
N ALA A 165 1.94 -18.77 -8.74
CA ALA A 165 2.43 -17.69 -9.57
C ALA A 165 1.29 -17.02 -10.37
N LEU A 166 0.39 -17.81 -10.97
CA LEU A 166 -0.79 -17.29 -11.66
C LEU A 166 -1.70 -16.48 -10.73
N CYS A 167 -1.95 -16.97 -9.52
CA CYS A 167 -2.68 -16.23 -8.49
C CYS A 167 -2.05 -14.87 -8.15
N ALA A 168 -0.72 -14.80 -8.14
CA ALA A 168 0.02 -13.62 -7.73
C ALA A 168 0.04 -12.52 -8.80
N LEU A 169 -0.21 -12.86 -10.07
CA LEU A 169 -0.33 -11.88 -11.14
C LEU A 169 -1.53 -10.96 -10.95
N ALA A 170 -2.65 -11.47 -10.42
CA ALA A 170 -3.86 -10.68 -10.20
C ALA A 170 -3.68 -9.50 -9.22
N PRO A 171 -3.21 -9.68 -7.97
CA PRO A 171 -2.95 -8.57 -7.07
C PRO A 171 -1.85 -7.63 -7.59
N THR A 172 -0.86 -8.17 -8.32
CA THR A 172 0.20 -7.36 -8.92
C THR A 172 -0.34 -6.48 -10.05
N ALA A 173 -1.23 -7.01 -10.89
CA ALA A 173 -1.89 -6.27 -11.96
C ALA A 173 -2.81 -5.17 -11.39
N VAL A 174 -3.53 -5.44 -10.30
CA VAL A 174 -4.30 -4.40 -9.58
C VAL A 174 -3.37 -3.28 -9.12
N CYS A 175 -2.25 -3.61 -8.47
CA CYS A 175 -1.29 -2.59 -8.03
C CYS A 175 -0.67 -1.82 -9.21
N ALA A 176 -0.33 -2.51 -10.30
CA ALA A 176 0.19 -1.89 -11.52
C ALA A 176 -0.84 -0.96 -12.17
N ALA A 177 -2.12 -1.32 -12.21
CA ALA A 177 -3.18 -0.45 -12.73
C ALA A 177 -3.34 0.82 -11.89
N PHE A 178 -3.23 0.72 -10.56
CA PHE A 178 -3.21 1.90 -9.69
C PHE A 178 -1.99 2.78 -9.92
N CYS A 179 -0.84 2.19 -10.26
CA CYS A 179 0.36 2.94 -10.65
C CYS A 179 0.22 3.71 -11.98
N LEU A 180 -0.79 3.40 -12.80
CA LEU A 180 -1.05 4.09 -14.07
C LEU A 180 -2.05 5.24 -13.93
N ILE A 181 -2.66 5.41 -12.74
CA ILE A 181 -3.55 6.56 -12.49
C ILE A 181 -2.66 7.79 -12.37
N PRO A 182 -2.82 8.81 -13.25
CA PRO A 182 -2.02 10.02 -13.16
C PRO A 182 -2.25 10.72 -11.82
N ALA A 183 -1.16 11.14 -11.19
CA ALA A 183 -1.15 11.90 -9.94
C ALA A 183 -1.55 13.36 -10.15
#